data_AF-A0A1T1D1V4-F1
#
_entry.id   AF-A0A1T1D1V4-F1
#
_cell.length_a   1.000
_cell.length_b   1.000
_cell.length_c   1.000
_cell.angle_alpha   90.00
_cell.angle_beta   90.00
_cell.angle_gamma   90.00
#
_symmetry.space_group_name_H-M   'P 1'
#
loop_
_entity.id
_entity.type
_entity.pdbx_description
1 polymer ?
#
loop_
_entity_poly.entity_id
_entity_poly.type
_entity_poly.pdbx_seq_one_letter_code
_entity_poly.pdbx_strand_id
1 'polypeptide(L)' 'MTAAPEGKVFAEKGYLSKPFLVRLWQRGFHWFTGIRRNMKNSLMSMLDTVLLPQPFSIETLFDKLKSSMGLDHTPHRSPI' A
#
# COMPACT_ATOMS: atom_id res chain seq x y z
N MET A 1 -3.11 -26.76 13.47
CA MET A 1 -3.05 -25.41 14.06
C MET A 1 -2.36 -24.51 13.05
N THR A 2 -3.12 -23.81 12.21
CA THR A 2 -2.55 -22.91 11.19
C THR A 2 -2.11 -21.64 11.91
N ALA A 3 -0.81 -21.35 11.93
CA ALA A 3 -0.29 -20.13 12.52
C ALA A 3 -1.02 -18.92 11.92
N ALA A 4 -1.61 -18.07 12.76
CA ALA A 4 -2.16 -16.82 12.29
C ALA A 4 -1.01 -16.02 11.67
N PRO A 5 -1.14 -15.52 10.44
CA PRO A 5 -0.07 -14.77 9.80
C PRO A 5 0.18 -13.47 10.58
N GLU A 6 1.30 -13.42 11.30
CA GLU A 6 1.82 -12.23 11.95
C GLU A 6 2.83 -11.57 11.01
N GLY A 7 2.67 -10.27 10.76
CA GLY A 7 3.54 -9.57 9.81
C GLY A 7 3.33 -8.07 9.79
N LYS A 8 4.36 -7.35 9.33
CA LYS A 8 4.28 -5.93 9.03
C LYS A 8 3.84 -5.75 7.58
N VAL A 9 2.80 -4.96 7.36
CA VAL A 9 2.28 -4.67 6.02
C VAL A 9 2.51 -3.20 5.74
N PHE A 10 3.26 -2.91 4.68
CA PHE A 10 3.52 -1.56 4.22
C PHE A 10 2.66 -1.25 3.01
N ALA A 11 2.12 -0.04 2.96
CA ALA A 11 1.25 0.36 1.87
C ALA A 11 1.29 1.85 1.60
N GLU A 12 0.71 2.19 0.46
CA GLU A 12 0.69 3.55 -0.02
C GLU A 12 -0.21 4.47 0.80
N LYS A 13 0.09 5.77 0.70
CA LYS A 13 -0.51 6.82 1.50
C LYS A 13 -2.04 6.86 1.37
N GLY A 14 -2.74 6.47 2.44
CA GLY A 14 -4.20 6.48 2.55
C GLY A 14 -4.93 5.55 1.58
N TYR A 15 -4.29 4.44 1.21
CA TYR A 15 -4.89 3.38 0.39
C TYR A 15 -6.03 2.64 1.12
N LEU A 16 -6.01 2.62 2.46
CA LEU A 16 -7.01 1.93 3.27
C LEU A 16 -7.74 2.81 4.28
N SER A 17 -8.99 2.43 4.54
CA SER A 17 -9.86 3.10 5.49
C SER A 17 -9.53 2.69 6.94
N LYS A 18 -9.76 3.62 7.88
CA LYS A 18 -9.58 3.39 9.33
C LYS A 18 -10.22 2.08 9.84
N PRO A 19 -11.49 1.73 9.52
CA PRO A 19 -12.08 0.50 10.03
C PRO A 19 -11.40 -0.77 9.51
N PHE A 20 -10.83 -0.72 8.29
CA PHE A 20 -10.08 -1.85 7.76
C PHE A 20 -8.73 -2.01 8.49
N LEU A 21 -8.09 -0.90 8.83
CA LEU A 21 -6.85 -0.88 9.60
C LEU A 21 -7.04 -1.49 11.00
N VAL A 22 -8.15 -1.18 11.68
CA VAL A 22 -8.49 -1.78 12.99
C VAL A 22 -8.68 -3.29 12.87
N ARG A 23 -9.34 -3.78 11.80
CA ARG A 23 -9.53 -5.22 11.58
C ARG A 23 -8.21 -5.95 11.31
N LEU A 24 -7.28 -5.33 10.57
CA LEU A 24 -5.93 -5.87 10.36
C LEU A 24 -5.16 -5.96 11.68
N TRP A 25 -5.23 -4.90 12.49
CA TRP A 25 -4.58 -4.87 13.80
C TRP A 25 -5.09 -5.98 14.71
N GLN A 26 -6.41 -6.20 14.76
CA GLN A 26 -7.03 -7.29 15.52
C GLN A 26 -6.60 -8.69 15.03
N ARG A 27 -6.17 -8.81 13.78
CA ARG A 27 -5.66 -10.04 13.17
C ARG A 27 -4.15 -10.25 13.37
N GLY A 28 -3.46 -9.34 14.06
CA GLY A 28 -2.01 -9.41 14.29
C GLY A 28 -1.17 -8.77 13.17
N PHE A 29 -1.80 -8.11 12.20
CA PHE A 29 -1.07 -7.39 11.15
C PHE A 29 -0.82 -5.95 11.56
N HIS A 30 0.47 -5.61 11.68
CA HIS A 30 0.92 -4.26 11.95
C HIS A 30 1.03 -3.51 10.62
N TRP A 31 0.09 -2.61 10.39
CA TRP A 31 -0.05 -1.89 9.13
C TRP A 31 0.59 -0.51 9.20
N PHE A 32 1.45 -0.20 8.24
CA PHE A 32 2.16 1.08 8.12
C PHE A 32 1.82 1.74 6.78
N THR A 33 1.27 2.95 6.82
CA THR A 33 1.02 3.78 5.63
C THR A 33 1.49 5.20 5.87
N GLY A 34 1.89 5.88 4.79
CA GLY A 34 2.11 7.32 4.84
C GLY A 34 0.86 8.08 5.30
N ILE A 35 1.05 9.08 6.16
CA ILE A 35 -0.02 9.90 6.75
C ILE A 35 -0.43 11.01 5.77
N ARG A 36 -1.72 11.08 5.42
CA ARG A 36 -2.30 12.19 4.61
C ARG A 36 -2.41 13.47 5.45
N ARG A 37 -2.34 14.63 4.79
CA ARG A 37 -2.47 15.94 5.46
C ARG A 37 -3.76 16.06 6.28
N ASN A 38 -4.83 15.37 5.88
CA ASN A 38 -6.12 15.36 6.59
C ASN A 38 -6.32 14.12 7.50
N MET A 39 -5.29 13.31 7.72
CA MET A 39 -5.34 12.18 8.66
C MET A 39 -4.74 12.60 10.01
N LYS A 40 -5.30 12.07 11.10
CA LYS A 40 -4.69 12.22 12.43
C LYS A 40 -3.33 11.54 12.41
N ASN A 41 -2.33 12.23 12.95
CA ASN A 41 -0.98 11.68 13.07
C ASN A 41 -1.02 10.47 14.01
N SER A 42 -0.48 9.33 13.56
CA SER A 42 -0.26 8.17 14.40
C SER A 42 1.23 8.06 14.72
N LEU A 43 1.55 7.74 15.97
CA LEU A 43 2.93 7.41 16.35
C LEU A 43 3.38 6.19 15.54
N MET A 44 4.37 6.40 14.70
CA MET A 44 5.00 5.38 13.86
C MET A 44 6.48 5.32 14.22
N SER A 45 7.07 4.12 14.24
CA SER A 45 8.50 3.98 14.49
C SER A 45 9.31 4.64 13.37
N MET A 46 10.49 5.15 13.68
CA MET A 46 11.41 5.72 12.67
C MET A 46 11.77 4.67 11.62
N LEU A 47 12.02 3.42 12.04
CA LEU A 47 12.32 2.32 11.12
C LEU A 47 11.17 2.05 10.16
N ASP A 48 9.94 2.03 10.68
CA ASP A 48 8.76 1.77 9.85
C ASP A 48 8.49 2.93 8.87
N THR A 49 8.88 4.15 9.23
CA THR A 49 8.80 5.33 8.34
C THR A 49 9.79 5.25 7.19
N VAL A 50 11.01 4.78 7.45
CA VAL A 50 12.05 4.58 6.41
C VAL A 50 11.69 3.39 5.50
N LEU A 51 11.09 2.34 6.07
CA LEU A 51 10.67 1.14 5.34
C LEU A 51 9.37 1.31 4.54
N LEU A 52 8.66 2.44 4.70
CA LEU A 52 7.53 2.75 3.83
C LEU A 52 8.02 2.78 2.38
N PRO A 53 7.34 2.08 1.46
CA PRO A 53 7.77 2.00 0.08
C PRO A 53 7.86 3.39 -0.54
N GLN A 54 9.00 3.64 -1.19
CA GLN A 54 9.12 4.72 -2.16
C GLN A 54 8.00 4.54 -3.19
N PRO A 55 7.25 5.60 -3.56
CA PRO A 55 6.12 5.50 -4.48
C PRO A 55 6.50 4.82 -5.81
N PHE A 56 7.74 5.01 -6.25
CA PHE A 56 8.30 4.35 -7.43
C PHE A 56 8.21 2.81 -7.40
N SER A 57 8.39 2.17 -6.25
CA SER A 57 8.36 0.70 -6.14
C SER A 57 6.96 0.13 -6.34
N ILE A 58 5.93 0.81 -5.82
CA ILE A 58 4.53 0.38 -5.96
C ILE A 58 4.05 0.63 -7.39
N GLU A 59 4.35 1.79 -7.96
CA GLU A 59 3.99 2.15 -9.34
C GLU A 59 4.58 1.15 -10.34
N THR A 60 5.88 0.84 -10.21
CA THR A 60 6.55 -0.18 -11.04
C THR A 60 5.88 -1.55 -10.95
N LEU A 61 5.47 -1.96 -9.75
CA LEU A 61 4.83 -3.25 -9.51
C LEU A 61 3.42 -3.29 -10.11
N PHE A 62 2.67 -2.19 -9.99
CA PHE A 62 1.38 -2.02 -10.66
C PHE A 62 1.50 -2.04 -12.18
N ASP A 63 2.51 -1.40 -12.75
CA ASP A 63 2.77 -1.42 -14.20
C ASP A 63 3.06 -2.83 -14.70
N LYS A 64 3.91 -3.59 -13.98
CA LYS A 64 4.15 -5.00 -14.30
C LYS A 64 2.89 -5.85 -14.18
N LEU A 65 2.09 -5.61 -13.14
CA LEU A 65 0.82 -6.31 -12.93
C LEU A 65 -0.16 -6.06 -14.09
N LYS A 66 -0.37 -4.80 -14.47
CA LYS A 66 -1.25 -4.44 -15.59
C LYS A 66 -0.80 -5.10 -16.89
N SER A 67 0.50 -5.14 -17.14
CA SER A 67 1.07 -5.84 -18.29
C SER A 67 0.85 -7.34 -18.27
N SER A 68 1.13 -8.00 -17.14
CA SER A 68 0.94 -9.45 -16.99
C SER A 68 -0.52 -9.91 -17.08
N MET A 69 -1.46 -9.05 -16.68
CA MET A 69 -2.90 -9.35 -16.69
C MET A 69 -3.60 -8.83 -17.95
N GLY A 70 -2.87 -8.20 -18.88
CA GLY A 70 -3.47 -7.61 -20.08
C GLY A 70 -4.45 -6.47 -19.79
N LEU A 71 -4.27 -5.77 -18.66
CA LEU A 71 -5.08 -4.61 -18.28
C LEU A 71 -4.51 -3.30 -18.82
N ASP A 72 -3.38 -3.36 -19.51
CA ASP A 72 -2.77 -2.21 -20.17
C ASP A 72 -3.69 -1.68 -21.27
N HIS A 73 -3.97 -0.38 -21.22
CA HIS A 73 -4.66 0.30 -22.32
C HIS A 73 -3.65 0.63 -23.41
N THR A 74 -3.97 0.28 -24.66
CA THR A 74 -3.28 0.88 -25.81
C THR A 74 -3.54 2.39 -25.78
N PRO A 75 -2.49 3.24 -25.73
CA PRO A 75 -2.70 4.67 -25.76
C PRO A 75 -3.38 5.02 -27.08
N HIS A 76 -4.59 5.59 -27.02
CA HIS A 76 -5.19 6.22 -28.19
C HIS A 76 -4.36 7.46 -28.50
N ARG A 77 -3.38 7.32 -29.39
CA ARG A 77 -2.67 8.46 -29.93
C ARG A 77 -3.61 9.09 -30.95
N SER A 78 -3.92 10.37 -30.78
CA SER A 78 -4.54 11.14 -31.85
C SER A 78 -3.60 11.14 -33.06
N PRO A 79 -4.12 11.02 -34.30
CA PRO A 79 -3.30 11.25 -35.48
C PRO A 79 -2.68 12.63 -35.39
N ILE A 80 -1.39 12.73 -35.74
CA ILE A 80 -0.70 14.01 -35.92
C ILE A 80 -1.29 14.69 -37.15
#